data_AF-A0A1H2TF44-F1
#
_entry.id   AF-A0A1H2TF44-F1
#
_cell.length_a   1.000
_cell.length_b   1.000
_cell.length_c   1.000
_cell.angle_alpha   90.00
_cell.angle_beta   90.00
_cell.angle_gamma   90.00
#
_symmetry.space_group_name_H-M   'P 1'
#
loop_
_entity.id
_entity.type
_entity.pdbx_description
1 polymer ?
#
loop_
_entity_poly.entity_id
_entity_poly.type
_entity_poly.pdbx_seq_one_letter_code
_entity_poly.pdbx_strand_id
1 'polypeptide(L)'
;MRLDFFRGLAMFIILLAHVPLDSWALWIPARFGFSDATEIFVFCSGLASSLAFGAAFRDHGWPMGTARIAHRVWQVYWAHVGLVLAVCALLYAIDASGWGAPDKLYIARVPVVPLFEDTGPALLGLLSLRWVPNFFDILPMYLVILAMVPLVMGAYRLAGRGGALGLVAAIWLAAQFNLLDLPSRPWATEIPWFFNPFGWQLVFFTGFAFGMGWVPAPPVSRALFRAAVAVLLISVPFAWFRIHDGLWLPDGWWLQDAIAAGREATQVLWRKTELGLFRWLHFLALAYVFWSLAGPGGARLTQPLRLPAAASGAALAICAGVALITAPWAWVDEIRALAPALDAWLTGVLGEGARSVLGVDLFVPWERQSLVMVLHLCALAPLVWTAIGAGARAWIAGPGWAGFVPVVRKVGTQSLAVFLSSMFLAQVIGWGLDLTGRGLWATGLFNLAGFAALIAVAYAVGWFKSQPWRRPAPAPAPTPAPAPAEAAPRRGAARRSAPQPAE
;
A
#
# COMPACT_ATOMS: atom_id res chain seq x y z
N MET A 1 1.62 -0.84 -16.21
CA MET A 1 0.38 -1.58 -15.83
C MET A 1 0.45 -2.13 -14.41
N ARG A 2 1.29 -3.14 -14.11
CA ARG A 2 1.38 -3.72 -12.74
C ARG A 2 1.68 -2.67 -11.66
N LEU A 3 2.67 -1.82 -11.93
CA LEU A 3 3.08 -0.75 -11.04
C LEU A 3 1.89 0.14 -10.63
N ASP A 4 1.13 0.64 -11.59
CA ASP A 4 -0.02 1.50 -11.30
C ASP A 4 -1.14 0.75 -10.60
N PHE A 5 -1.38 -0.52 -10.93
CA PHE A 5 -2.39 -1.31 -10.25
C PHE A 5 -2.08 -1.51 -8.76
N PHE A 6 -0.88 -1.99 -8.42
CA PHE A 6 -0.51 -2.21 -7.01
C PHE A 6 -0.36 -0.91 -6.23
N ARG A 7 0.15 0.14 -6.87
CA ARG A 7 0.17 1.49 -6.28
C ARG A 7 -1.24 2.01 -5.99
N GLY A 8 -2.20 1.77 -6.89
CA GLY A 8 -3.61 2.11 -6.68
C GLY A 8 -4.26 1.32 -5.55
N LEU A 9 -4.01 0.01 -5.48
CA LEU A 9 -4.48 -0.85 -4.40
C LEU A 9 -3.97 -0.36 -3.03
N ALA A 10 -2.68 0.02 -2.95
CA ALA A 10 -2.11 0.58 -1.73
C ALA A 10 -2.84 1.86 -1.27
N MET A 11 -3.32 2.72 -2.18
CA MET A 11 -4.05 3.94 -1.81
C MET A 11 -5.37 3.64 -1.09
N PHE A 12 -6.12 2.63 -1.54
CA PHE A 12 -7.36 2.22 -0.87
C PHE A 12 -7.08 1.62 0.50
N ILE A 13 -6.03 0.79 0.62
CA ILE A 13 -5.62 0.20 1.90
C ILE A 13 -5.18 1.29 2.88
N ILE A 14 -4.41 2.28 2.41
CA ILE A 14 -3.94 3.40 3.21
C ILE A 14 -5.12 4.21 3.76
N LEU A 15 -6.18 4.47 2.99
CA LEU A 15 -7.37 5.13 3.50
C LEU A 15 -7.94 4.38 4.71
N LEU A 16 -8.26 3.09 4.54
CA LEU A 16 -8.82 2.28 5.64
C LEU A 16 -7.90 2.27 6.85
N ALA A 17 -6.59 2.13 6.64
CA ALA A 17 -5.60 2.08 7.73
C ALA A 17 -5.52 3.38 8.55
N HIS A 18 -5.98 4.51 8.01
CA HIS A 18 -5.88 5.83 8.66
C HIS A 18 -7.23 6.36 9.15
N VAL A 19 -8.35 5.70 8.82
CA VAL A 19 -9.64 6.01 9.43
C VAL A 19 -9.58 5.60 10.92
N PRO A 20 -9.76 6.53 11.88
CA PRO A 20 -9.70 6.21 13.30
C PRO A 20 -10.75 5.15 13.67
N LEU A 21 -10.33 4.10 14.38
CA LEU A 21 -11.19 3.02 14.90
C LEU A 21 -12.09 2.36 13.82
N ASP A 22 -11.59 2.22 12.60
CA ASP A 22 -12.29 1.51 11.52
C ASP A 22 -12.18 -0.01 11.69
N SER A 23 -13.32 -0.71 11.69
CA SER A 23 -13.36 -2.16 11.77
C SER A 23 -12.79 -2.83 10.51
N TRP A 24 -12.85 -2.18 9.34
CA TRP A 24 -12.25 -2.70 8.11
C TRP A 24 -10.72 -2.66 8.17
N ALA A 25 -10.13 -1.77 8.98
CA ALA A 25 -8.69 -1.71 9.22
C ALA A 25 -8.15 -2.95 9.97
N LEU A 26 -9.03 -3.80 10.51
CA LEU A 26 -8.65 -5.11 11.08
C LEU A 26 -8.46 -6.19 10.01
N TRP A 27 -8.82 -5.91 8.75
CA TRP A 27 -8.81 -6.88 7.65
C TRP A 27 -7.88 -6.49 6.50
N ILE A 28 -7.08 -5.44 6.68
CA ILE A 28 -6.05 -5.06 5.72
C ILE A 28 -4.81 -5.96 5.87
N PRO A 29 -3.97 -6.10 4.83
CA PRO A 29 -2.78 -6.96 4.87
C PRO A 29 -1.84 -6.72 6.06
N ALA A 30 -1.77 -5.48 6.57
CA ALA A 30 -0.97 -5.09 7.73
C ALA A 30 -1.27 -5.89 9.01
N ARG A 31 -2.44 -6.53 9.08
CA ARG A 31 -2.87 -7.29 10.26
C ARG A 31 -2.43 -8.75 10.22
N PHE A 32 -1.99 -9.25 9.08
CA PHE A 32 -1.69 -10.67 8.87
C PHE A 32 -0.20 -10.95 8.60
N GLY A 33 0.65 -9.93 8.63
CA GLY A 33 2.05 -10.04 8.28
C GLY A 33 2.86 -8.82 8.73
N PHE A 34 4.19 -8.93 8.68
CA PHE A 34 5.07 -7.85 9.18
C PHE A 34 5.04 -6.58 8.33
N SER A 35 4.82 -6.72 7.02
CA SER A 35 4.77 -5.59 6.08
C SER A 35 3.35 -5.11 5.82
N ASP A 36 3.20 -3.84 5.46
CA ASP A 36 1.91 -3.24 5.18
C ASP A 36 1.89 -2.49 3.82
N ALA A 37 0.85 -1.69 3.58
CA ALA A 37 0.73 -0.93 2.34
C ALA A 37 1.84 0.11 2.14
N THR A 38 2.54 0.49 3.22
CA THR A 38 3.67 1.43 3.16
C THR A 38 4.80 0.87 2.32
N GLU A 39 5.19 -0.40 2.48
CA GLU A 39 6.26 -0.99 1.65
C GLU A 39 5.87 -1.08 0.19
N ILE A 40 4.60 -1.44 -0.09
CA ILE A 40 4.08 -1.42 -1.47
C ILE A 40 4.23 -0.02 -2.06
N PHE A 41 3.84 1.01 -1.31
CA PHE A 41 3.92 2.40 -1.75
C PHE A 41 5.37 2.86 -1.95
N VAL A 42 6.27 2.60 -1.00
CA VAL A 42 7.68 3.03 -1.03
C VAL A 42 8.44 2.30 -2.15
N PHE A 43 8.24 0.98 -2.29
CA PHE A 43 8.84 0.19 -3.37
C PHE A 43 8.38 0.68 -4.75
N CYS A 44 7.06 0.85 -4.92
CA CYS A 44 6.50 1.37 -6.17
C CYS A 44 7.01 2.78 -6.48
N SER A 45 7.21 3.62 -5.44
CA SER A 45 7.77 4.96 -5.60
C SER A 45 9.24 4.93 -6.02
N GLY A 46 10.02 3.98 -5.51
CA GLY A 46 11.40 3.72 -5.96
C GLY A 46 11.46 3.30 -7.42
N LEU A 47 10.64 2.31 -7.79
CA LEU A 47 10.52 1.82 -9.17
C LEU A 47 10.01 2.91 -10.14
N ALA A 48 9.07 3.75 -9.73
CA ALA A 48 8.63 4.89 -10.53
C ALA A 48 9.72 5.97 -10.65
N SER A 49 10.48 6.20 -9.57
CA SER A 49 11.56 7.18 -9.53
C SER A 49 12.73 6.80 -10.43
N SER A 50 13.09 5.52 -10.53
CA SER A 50 14.11 5.08 -11.49
C SER A 50 13.68 5.34 -12.94
N LEU A 51 12.40 5.11 -13.26
CA LEU A 51 11.86 5.40 -14.60
C LEU A 51 11.83 6.90 -14.90
N ALA A 52 11.47 7.72 -13.90
CA ALA A 52 11.33 9.16 -14.07
C ALA A 52 12.68 9.90 -14.08
N PHE A 53 13.60 9.55 -13.19
CA PHE A 53 14.83 10.28 -12.91
C PHE A 53 16.10 9.52 -13.30
N GLY A 54 16.09 8.19 -13.29
CA GLY A 54 17.27 7.38 -13.67
C GLY A 54 17.73 7.68 -15.10
N ALA A 55 16.78 7.86 -16.02
CA ALA A 55 17.06 8.33 -17.38
C ALA A 55 17.67 9.74 -17.42
N ALA A 56 17.30 10.64 -16.51
CA ALA A 56 17.90 11.98 -16.46
C ALA A 56 19.39 11.92 -16.13
N PHE A 57 19.78 11.11 -15.13
CA PHE A 57 21.18 10.93 -14.75
C PHE A 57 22.02 10.28 -15.86
N ARG A 58 21.43 9.32 -16.59
CA ARG A 58 22.10 8.61 -17.69
C ARG A 58 22.18 9.45 -18.97
N ASP A 59 21.08 10.05 -19.37
CA ASP A 59 20.92 10.65 -20.70
C ASP A 59 21.26 12.16 -20.70
N HIS A 60 21.14 12.84 -19.55
CA HIS A 60 21.35 14.30 -19.42
C HIS A 60 22.40 14.67 -18.34
N GLY A 61 23.06 13.66 -17.75
CA GLY A 61 24.13 13.85 -16.78
C GLY A 61 23.67 14.15 -15.35
N TRP A 62 24.64 14.17 -14.44
CA TRP A 62 24.40 14.27 -13.00
C TRP A 62 23.74 15.60 -12.57
N PRO A 63 24.15 16.79 -13.06
CA PRO A 63 23.52 18.06 -12.66
C PRO A 63 22.02 18.12 -12.98
N MET A 64 21.62 17.70 -14.19
CA MET A 64 20.20 17.68 -14.59
C MET A 64 19.41 16.65 -13.78
N GLY A 65 19.98 15.46 -13.54
CA GLY A 65 19.39 14.46 -12.65
C GLY A 65 19.13 15.02 -11.24
N THR A 66 20.13 15.65 -10.64
CA THR A 66 20.04 16.29 -9.32
C THR A 66 19.00 17.42 -9.30
N ALA A 67 18.97 18.28 -10.32
CA ALA A 67 17.99 19.36 -10.41
C ALA A 67 16.54 18.85 -10.48
N ARG A 68 16.29 17.78 -11.25
CA ARG A 68 14.95 17.15 -11.32
C ARG A 68 14.54 16.51 -10.00
N ILE A 69 15.48 15.91 -9.26
CA ILE A 69 15.25 15.41 -7.91
C ILE A 69 14.94 16.56 -6.95
N ALA A 70 15.73 17.63 -6.95
CA ALA A 70 15.51 18.80 -6.10
C ALA A 70 14.13 19.43 -6.34
N HIS A 71 13.73 19.58 -7.60
CA HIS A 71 12.38 20.05 -7.94
C HIS A 71 11.29 19.09 -7.43
N ARG A 72 11.52 17.77 -7.46
CA ARG A 72 10.57 16.80 -6.92
C ARG A 72 10.48 16.86 -5.40
N VAL A 73 11.61 17.02 -4.71
CA VAL A 73 11.68 17.24 -3.26
C VAL A 73 10.89 18.49 -2.89
N TRP A 74 11.08 19.60 -3.62
CA TRP A 74 10.32 20.84 -3.42
C TRP A 74 8.80 20.64 -3.53
N GLN A 75 8.34 19.92 -4.56
CA GLN A 75 6.91 19.63 -4.74
C GLN A 75 6.32 18.83 -3.57
N VAL A 76 7.03 17.79 -3.11
CA VAL A 76 6.54 16.93 -2.04
C VAL A 76 6.63 17.63 -0.68
N TYR A 77 7.62 18.50 -0.48
CA TYR A 77 7.76 19.32 0.72
C TYR A 77 6.53 20.20 0.93
N TRP A 78 6.13 20.97 -0.09
CA TRP A 78 4.93 21.81 0.03
C TRP A 78 3.63 20.99 0.09
N ALA A 79 3.58 19.83 -0.55
CA ALA A 79 2.46 18.91 -0.37
C ALA A 79 2.35 18.40 1.08
N HIS A 80 3.47 18.11 1.75
CA HIS A 80 3.49 17.71 3.15
C HIS A 80 3.01 18.86 4.06
N VAL A 81 3.62 20.05 3.94
CA VAL A 81 3.23 21.23 4.73
C VAL A 81 1.75 21.55 4.53
N GLY A 82 1.29 21.60 3.27
CA GLY A 82 -0.10 21.86 2.95
C GLY A 82 -1.06 20.82 3.51
N LEU A 83 -0.70 19.53 3.49
CA LEU A 83 -1.52 18.47 4.07
C LEU A 83 -1.67 18.61 5.59
N VAL A 84 -0.56 18.85 6.30
CA VAL A 84 -0.59 19.04 7.76
C VAL A 84 -1.51 20.21 8.10
N LEU A 85 -1.32 21.37 7.45
CA LEU A 85 -2.14 22.55 7.68
C LEU A 85 -3.61 22.33 7.32
N ALA A 86 -3.91 21.63 6.22
CA ALA A 86 -5.28 21.33 5.82
C ALA A 86 -6.00 20.42 6.84
N VAL A 87 -5.32 19.40 7.36
CA VAL A 87 -5.89 18.53 8.41
C VAL A 87 -6.05 19.29 9.73
N CYS A 88 -5.08 20.13 10.11
CA CYS A 88 -5.21 20.99 11.29
C CYS A 88 -6.44 21.91 11.17
N ALA A 89 -6.61 22.56 10.03
CA ALA A 89 -7.75 23.44 9.77
C ALA A 89 -9.08 22.67 9.85
N LEU A 90 -9.16 21.46 9.27
CA LEU A 90 -10.35 20.61 9.37
C LEU A 90 -10.69 20.25 10.81
N LEU A 91 -9.73 19.72 11.56
CA LEU A 91 -9.97 19.23 12.92
C LEU A 91 -10.34 20.38 13.86
N TYR A 92 -9.65 21.52 13.74
CA TYR A 92 -10.00 22.72 14.49
C TYR A 92 -11.38 23.26 14.11
N ALA A 93 -11.76 23.24 12.82
CA ALA A 93 -13.09 23.66 12.40
C ALA A 93 -14.20 22.78 12.98
N ILE A 94 -13.98 21.46 13.08
CA ILE A 94 -14.93 20.54 13.72
C ILE A 94 -15.11 20.89 15.20
N ASP A 95 -14.01 21.10 15.94
CA ASP A 95 -14.05 21.45 17.36
C ASP A 95 -14.68 22.83 17.59
N ALA A 96 -14.27 23.85 16.82
CA ALA A 96 -14.72 25.23 16.98
C ALA A 96 -16.19 25.46 16.55
N SER A 97 -16.70 24.65 15.63
CA SER A 97 -18.11 24.75 15.17
C SER A 97 -19.09 24.02 16.09
N GLY A 98 -18.61 23.19 17.02
CA GLY A 98 -19.45 22.31 17.82
C GLY A 98 -20.08 21.16 17.02
N TRP A 99 -19.56 20.86 15.81
CA TRP A 99 -20.00 19.72 15.00
C TRP A 99 -19.36 18.39 15.43
N GLY A 100 -18.41 18.43 16.35
CA GLY A 100 -17.80 17.25 16.96
C GLY A 100 -18.77 16.47 17.85
N ALA A 101 -18.39 15.22 18.14
CA ALA A 101 -19.05 14.45 19.19
C ALA A 101 -18.72 15.09 20.56
N PRO A 102 -19.69 15.19 21.50
CA PRO A 102 -19.52 15.96 22.75
C PRO A 102 -18.34 15.55 23.64
N ASP A 103 -17.91 14.30 23.56
CA ASP A 103 -16.86 13.69 24.38
C ASP A 103 -15.49 13.63 23.67
N LYS A 104 -15.34 14.26 22.51
CA LYS A 104 -14.12 14.14 21.69
C LYS A 104 -13.52 15.50 21.34
N LEU A 105 -12.20 15.59 21.52
CA LEU A 105 -11.37 16.67 21.00
C LEU A 105 -10.71 16.22 19.69
N TYR A 106 -11.11 16.81 18.56
CA TYR A 106 -10.66 16.38 17.23
C TYR A 106 -9.22 16.78 16.93
N ILE A 107 -8.77 17.97 17.34
CA ILE A 107 -7.37 18.39 17.17
C ILE A 107 -6.36 17.49 17.88
N ALA A 108 -6.80 16.71 18.88
CA ALA A 108 -5.96 15.77 19.61
C ALA A 108 -5.90 14.36 18.98
N ARG A 109 -6.65 14.10 17.89
CA ARG A 109 -6.66 12.78 17.21
C ARG A 109 -5.36 12.44 16.52
N VAL A 110 -4.67 13.47 16.06
CA VAL A 110 -3.34 13.39 15.45
C VAL A 110 -2.45 14.37 16.22
N PRO A 111 -1.13 14.16 16.29
CA PRO A 111 -0.25 14.94 17.16
C PRO A 111 0.01 16.34 16.58
N VAL A 112 -1.02 17.15 16.40
CA VAL A 112 -0.97 18.51 15.82
C VAL A 112 -1.28 19.60 16.84
N VAL A 113 -1.69 19.23 18.06
CA VAL A 113 -1.91 20.14 19.20
C VAL A 113 -0.81 21.21 19.36
N PRO A 114 0.50 20.91 19.20
CA PRO A 114 1.54 21.93 19.30
C PRO A 114 1.38 23.12 18.36
N LEU A 115 0.71 22.99 17.20
CA LEU A 115 0.44 24.15 16.32
C LEU A 115 -0.53 25.16 16.92
N PHE A 116 -1.37 24.74 17.88
CA PHE A 116 -2.38 25.57 18.51
C PHE A 116 -1.92 26.11 19.87
N GLU A 117 -1.15 25.32 20.61
CA GLU A 117 -0.68 25.69 21.96
C GLU A 117 0.69 26.39 21.94
N ASP A 118 1.56 26.06 20.99
CA ASP A 118 2.91 26.63 20.86
C ASP A 118 3.29 26.87 19.38
N THR A 119 2.48 27.71 18.73
CA THR A 119 2.47 27.89 17.27
C THR A 119 3.83 28.25 16.67
N GLY A 120 4.59 29.16 17.30
CA GLY A 120 5.87 29.63 16.75
C GLY A 120 6.91 28.50 16.59
N PRO A 121 7.30 27.84 17.69
CA PRO A 121 8.15 26.65 17.68
C PRO A 121 7.61 25.52 16.81
N ALA A 122 6.31 25.25 16.83
CA ALA A 122 5.69 24.21 16.01
C ALA A 122 5.78 24.52 14.50
N LEU A 123 5.50 25.76 14.07
CA LEU A 123 5.64 26.19 12.67
C LEU A 123 7.09 26.12 12.21
N LEU A 124 8.03 26.60 13.02
CA LEU A 124 9.46 26.50 12.71
C LEU A 124 9.90 25.02 12.63
N GLY A 125 9.42 24.19 13.56
CA GLY A 125 9.65 22.74 13.56
C GLY A 125 9.14 22.08 12.29
N LEU A 126 7.91 22.36 11.89
CA LEU A 126 7.28 21.83 10.68
C LEU A 126 8.02 22.27 9.41
N LEU A 127 8.26 23.57 9.25
CA LEU A 127 8.92 24.12 8.06
C LEU A 127 10.37 23.67 7.94
N SER A 128 11.07 23.44 9.05
CA SER A 128 12.44 22.90 9.06
C SER A 128 12.51 21.37 9.08
N LEU A 129 11.36 20.68 9.07
CA LEU A 129 11.24 19.22 9.27
C LEU A 129 11.87 18.70 10.58
N ARG A 130 12.21 19.57 11.54
CA ARG A 130 12.63 19.15 12.89
C ARG A 130 11.46 18.62 13.72
N TRP A 131 10.24 18.94 13.30
CA TRP A 131 9.03 18.32 13.81
C TRP A 131 8.25 17.68 12.66
N VAL A 132 8.02 16.37 12.78
CA VAL A 132 7.22 15.59 11.83
C VAL A 132 6.10 14.90 12.60
N PRO A 133 4.84 15.39 12.52
CA PRO A 133 3.75 14.80 13.29
C PRO A 133 3.47 13.37 12.80
N ASN A 134 3.51 12.41 13.72
CA ASN A 134 3.20 11.01 13.46
C ASN A 134 1.78 10.91 12.85
N PHE A 135 1.62 10.23 11.70
CA PHE A 135 0.48 10.24 10.74
C PHE A 135 0.87 10.83 9.37
N PHE A 136 1.77 11.83 9.32
CA PHE A 136 2.19 12.51 8.08
C PHE A 136 3.63 12.20 7.67
N ASP A 137 4.36 11.48 8.51
CA ASP A 137 5.81 11.33 8.54
C ASP A 137 6.38 10.44 7.41
N ILE A 138 5.52 9.74 6.66
CA ILE A 138 5.92 9.05 5.42
C ILE A 138 6.40 10.02 4.33
N LEU A 139 5.85 11.25 4.26
CA LEU A 139 6.25 12.24 3.26
C LEU A 139 7.64 12.84 3.58
N PRO A 140 7.93 13.31 4.81
CA PRO A 140 9.28 13.69 5.21
C PRO A 140 10.32 12.59 4.97
N MET A 141 10.01 11.34 5.33
CA MET A 141 10.88 10.20 5.03
C MET A 141 11.18 10.12 3.52
N TYR A 142 10.16 10.25 2.68
CA TYR A 142 10.31 10.24 1.23
C TYR A 142 11.18 11.39 0.69
N LEU A 143 11.13 12.58 1.30
CA LEU A 143 11.98 13.72 0.91
C LEU A 143 13.46 13.38 1.09
N VAL A 144 13.82 12.80 2.25
CA VAL A 144 15.20 12.40 2.55
C VAL A 144 15.65 11.30 1.59
N ILE A 145 14.83 10.28 1.37
CA ILE A 145 15.14 9.19 0.43
C ILE A 145 15.35 9.71 -1.00
N LEU A 146 14.51 10.64 -1.47
CA LEU A 146 14.72 11.27 -2.78
C LEU A 146 16.04 12.04 -2.82
N ALA A 147 16.37 12.79 -1.78
CA ALA A 147 17.63 13.52 -1.67
C ALA A 147 18.86 12.60 -1.67
N MET A 148 18.70 11.32 -1.32
CA MET A 148 19.75 10.30 -1.43
C MET A 148 19.94 9.75 -2.85
N VAL A 149 19.01 9.98 -3.79
CA VAL A 149 19.11 9.47 -5.17
C VAL A 149 20.38 9.97 -5.88
N PRO A 150 20.74 11.26 -5.88
CA PRO A 150 22.00 11.73 -6.47
C PRO A 150 23.24 11.07 -5.88
N LEU A 151 23.23 10.78 -4.58
CA LEU A 151 24.33 10.10 -3.88
C LEU A 151 24.46 8.64 -4.35
N VAL A 152 23.36 7.89 -4.38
CA VAL A 152 23.34 6.49 -4.86
C VAL A 152 23.69 6.41 -6.34
N MET A 153 23.23 7.37 -7.16
CA MET A 153 23.62 7.47 -8.57
C MET A 153 25.11 7.83 -8.74
N GLY A 154 25.66 8.63 -7.82
CA GLY A 154 27.11 8.89 -7.74
C GLY A 154 27.89 7.61 -7.44
N ALA A 155 27.46 6.84 -6.43
CA ALA A 155 28.07 5.55 -6.10
C ALA A 155 27.98 4.56 -7.28
N TYR A 156 26.85 4.54 -8.00
CA TYR A 156 26.69 3.77 -9.23
C TYR A 156 27.69 4.18 -10.31
N ARG A 157 27.88 5.50 -10.50
CA ARG A 157 28.82 6.03 -11.49
C ARG A 157 30.27 5.67 -11.18
N LEU A 158 30.64 5.64 -9.89
CA LEU A 158 32.02 5.39 -9.45
C LEU A 158 32.38 3.90 -9.37
N ALA A 159 31.46 3.06 -8.88
CA ALA A 159 31.74 1.66 -8.56
C ALA A 159 30.66 0.69 -9.09
N GLY A 160 29.88 1.12 -10.09
CA GLY A 160 28.85 0.32 -10.73
C GLY A 160 27.72 -0.12 -9.79
N ARG A 161 27.01 -1.18 -10.17
CA ARG A 161 25.92 -1.74 -9.35
C ARG A 161 26.38 -2.16 -7.94
N GLY A 162 27.62 -2.63 -7.80
CA GLY A 162 28.18 -3.04 -6.51
C GLY A 162 28.30 -1.87 -5.55
N GLY A 163 28.83 -0.73 -6.01
CA GLY A 163 28.92 0.49 -5.20
C GLY A 163 27.56 1.03 -4.76
N ALA A 164 26.58 1.06 -5.67
CA ALA A 164 25.24 1.54 -5.35
C ALA A 164 24.53 0.65 -4.31
N LEU A 165 24.53 -0.67 -4.54
CA LEU A 165 23.90 -1.63 -3.62
C LEU A 165 24.64 -1.71 -2.28
N GLY A 166 25.98 -1.63 -2.29
CA GLY A 166 26.81 -1.58 -1.09
C GLY A 166 26.53 -0.35 -0.23
N LEU A 167 26.39 0.82 -0.84
CA LEU A 167 26.02 2.05 -0.13
C LEU A 167 24.63 1.94 0.51
N VAL A 168 23.64 1.46 -0.25
CA VAL A 168 22.27 1.24 0.26
C VAL A 168 22.29 0.26 1.43
N ALA A 169 23.02 -0.85 1.33
CA ALA A 169 23.13 -1.83 2.41
C ALA A 169 23.85 -1.25 3.65
N ALA A 170 24.91 -0.47 3.45
CA ALA A 170 25.67 0.15 4.55
C ALA A 170 24.82 1.15 5.34
N ILE A 171 24.05 1.99 4.64
CA ILE A 171 23.16 2.97 5.29
C ILE A 171 22.05 2.25 6.06
N TRP A 172 21.44 1.21 5.47
CA TRP A 172 20.43 0.42 6.18
C TRP A 172 21.00 -0.26 7.43
N LEU A 173 22.20 -0.83 7.32
CA LEU A 173 22.87 -1.48 8.46
C LEU A 173 23.15 -0.48 9.57
N ALA A 174 23.66 0.72 9.25
CA ALA A 174 23.88 1.78 10.23
C ALA A 174 22.58 2.19 10.94
N ALA A 175 21.44 2.22 10.22
CA ALA A 175 20.14 2.48 10.81
C ALA A 175 19.68 1.38 11.78
N GLN A 176 20.03 0.11 11.56
CA GLN A 176 19.70 -0.97 12.51
C GLN A 176 20.37 -0.83 13.88
N PHE A 177 21.49 -0.10 13.92
CA PHE A 177 22.23 0.22 15.15
C PHE A 177 21.92 1.62 15.69
N ASN A 178 20.83 2.25 15.22
CA ASN A 178 20.38 3.59 15.63
C ASN A 178 21.45 4.70 15.43
N LEU A 179 22.41 4.52 14.52
CA LEU A 179 23.52 5.46 14.32
C LEU A 179 23.12 6.72 13.54
N LEU A 180 21.94 6.71 12.93
CA LEU A 180 21.46 7.74 12.00
C LEU A 180 20.07 8.29 12.38
N ASP A 181 19.61 8.07 13.61
CA ASP A 181 18.28 8.49 14.02
C ASP A 181 18.13 10.01 14.00
N LEU A 182 17.00 10.48 13.46
CA LEU A 182 16.64 11.90 13.44
C LEU A 182 15.61 12.16 14.53
N PRO A 183 15.75 13.23 15.34
CA PRO A 183 14.74 13.59 16.33
C PRO A 183 13.45 14.02 15.65
N SER A 184 12.30 13.51 16.10
CA SER A 184 11.00 13.79 15.48
C SER A 184 10.37 15.10 15.93
N ARG A 185 10.91 15.72 16.99
CA ARG A 185 10.41 16.97 17.58
C ARG A 185 11.49 17.66 18.42
N PRO A 186 11.56 19.01 18.41
CA PRO A 186 12.55 19.76 19.19
C PRO A 186 12.44 19.59 20.71
N TRP A 187 11.24 19.35 21.23
CA TRP A 187 10.95 19.28 22.67
C TRP A 187 11.02 17.85 23.26
N ALA A 188 11.33 16.85 22.44
CA ALA A 188 11.56 15.47 22.87
C ALA A 188 12.51 14.81 21.86
N THR A 189 13.78 15.18 21.94
CA THR A 189 14.83 14.81 20.98
C THR A 189 15.21 13.33 21.05
N GLU A 190 14.88 12.66 22.15
CA GLU A 190 15.01 11.22 22.36
C GLU A 190 14.03 10.39 21.53
N ILE A 191 12.99 11.01 20.97
CA ILE A 191 11.98 10.34 20.16
C ILE A 191 12.38 10.46 18.70
N PRO A 192 12.77 9.36 18.03
CA PRO A 192 13.20 9.41 16.65
C PRO A 192 12.01 9.54 15.69
N TRP A 193 12.29 9.92 14.45
CA TRP A 193 11.33 9.82 13.36
C TRP A 193 10.76 8.40 13.30
N PHE A 194 9.43 8.29 13.33
CA PHE A 194 8.79 6.97 13.30
C PHE A 194 9.06 6.24 11.99
N PHE A 195 9.08 6.93 10.84
CA PHE A 195 9.70 6.40 9.63
C PHE A 195 11.16 6.86 9.49
N ASN A 196 12.12 6.04 9.93
CA ASN A 196 13.54 6.35 9.77
C ASN A 196 13.92 6.26 8.27
N PRO A 197 14.30 7.38 7.60
CA PRO A 197 14.59 7.38 6.18
C PRO A 197 15.79 6.50 5.79
N PHE A 198 16.75 6.32 6.69
CA PHE A 198 17.97 5.53 6.45
C PHE A 198 17.72 4.03 6.50
N GLY A 199 16.71 3.58 7.25
CA GLY A 199 16.20 2.21 7.19
C GLY A 199 15.32 2.01 5.96
N TRP A 200 14.34 2.88 5.77
CA TRP A 200 13.31 2.75 4.74
C TRP A 200 13.79 2.95 3.31
N GLN A 201 14.91 3.65 3.11
CA GLN A 201 15.57 3.74 1.81
C GLN A 201 15.86 2.36 1.20
N LEU A 202 16.04 1.31 2.02
CA LEU A 202 16.25 -0.05 1.50
C LEU A 202 15.08 -0.51 0.60
N VAL A 203 13.82 -0.32 1.02
CA VAL A 203 12.65 -0.69 0.21
C VAL A 203 12.59 0.13 -1.07
N PHE A 204 12.82 1.44 -0.96
CA PHE A 204 12.80 2.36 -2.09
C PHE A 204 13.87 1.98 -3.12
N PHE A 205 15.12 1.80 -2.69
CA PHE A 205 16.22 1.47 -3.59
C PHE A 205 16.17 0.02 -4.07
N THR A 206 15.47 -0.89 -3.38
CA THR A 206 15.13 -2.21 -3.95
C THR A 206 14.26 -2.04 -5.19
N GLY A 207 13.19 -1.22 -5.12
CA GLY A 207 12.36 -0.89 -6.28
C GLY A 207 13.11 -0.15 -7.37
N PHE A 208 13.93 0.83 -6.97
CA PHE A 208 14.77 1.61 -7.89
C PHE A 208 15.77 0.74 -8.64
N ALA A 209 16.43 -0.21 -7.96
CA ALA A 209 17.41 -1.11 -8.53
C ALA A 209 16.79 -2.06 -9.57
N PHE A 210 15.58 -2.57 -9.32
CA PHE A 210 14.83 -3.33 -10.33
C PHE A 210 14.49 -2.46 -11.54
N GLY A 211 14.04 -1.22 -11.32
CA GLY A 211 13.68 -0.32 -12.42
C GLY A 211 14.87 0.18 -13.24
N MET A 212 16.05 0.28 -12.64
CA MET A 212 17.31 0.55 -13.33
C MET A 212 17.92 -0.69 -14.01
N GLY A 213 17.41 -1.89 -13.71
CA GLY A 213 17.99 -3.15 -14.19
C GLY A 213 19.31 -3.53 -13.50
N TRP A 214 19.62 -2.95 -12.34
CA TRP A 214 20.81 -3.32 -11.55
C TRP A 214 20.66 -4.72 -10.94
N VAL A 215 19.42 -5.05 -10.55
CA VAL A 215 19.01 -6.37 -10.08
C VAL A 215 18.08 -6.98 -11.14
N PRO A 216 18.39 -8.18 -11.67
CA PRO A 216 17.54 -8.83 -12.65
C PRO A 216 16.21 -9.26 -12.03
N ALA A 217 15.15 -9.30 -12.82
CA ALA A 217 13.88 -9.84 -12.36
C ALA A 217 14.06 -11.30 -11.89
N PRO A 218 13.48 -11.69 -10.73
CA PRO A 218 13.62 -13.04 -10.22
C PRO A 218 12.93 -14.05 -11.16
N PRO A 219 13.44 -15.28 -11.28
CA PRO A 219 12.81 -16.30 -12.10
C PRO A 219 11.42 -16.65 -11.55
N VAL A 220 10.45 -16.88 -12.44
CA VAL A 220 9.13 -17.39 -12.04
C VAL A 220 9.19 -18.91 -11.98
N SER A 221 9.45 -19.46 -10.80
CA SER A 221 9.57 -20.91 -10.58
C SER A 221 8.63 -21.39 -9.47
N ARG A 222 8.17 -22.65 -9.55
CA ARG A 222 7.32 -23.25 -8.51
C ARG A 222 8.05 -23.32 -7.16
N ALA A 223 9.37 -23.49 -7.17
CA ALA A 223 10.17 -23.54 -5.96
C ALA A 223 10.18 -22.18 -5.25
N LEU A 224 10.52 -21.10 -5.95
CA LEU A 224 10.56 -19.76 -5.37
C LEU A 224 9.16 -19.26 -4.97
N PHE A 225 8.12 -19.60 -5.74
CA PHE A 225 6.75 -19.31 -5.36
C PHE A 225 6.35 -20.00 -4.05
N ARG A 226 6.65 -21.30 -3.90
CA ARG A 226 6.39 -22.02 -2.65
C ARG A 226 7.22 -21.47 -1.48
N ALA A 227 8.48 -21.12 -1.71
CA ALA A 227 9.33 -20.51 -0.69
C ALA A 227 8.76 -19.16 -0.22
N ALA A 228 8.33 -18.30 -1.15
CA ALA A 228 7.70 -17.03 -0.82
C ALA A 228 6.40 -17.23 -0.03
N VAL A 229 5.53 -18.15 -0.47
CA VAL A 229 4.32 -18.51 0.28
C VAL A 229 4.65 -19.05 1.67
N ALA A 230 5.69 -19.89 1.81
CA ALA A 230 6.13 -20.41 3.09
C ALA A 230 6.60 -19.29 4.03
N VAL A 231 7.37 -18.31 3.54
CA VAL A 231 7.76 -17.13 4.33
C VAL A 231 6.53 -16.37 4.84
N LEU A 232 5.52 -16.17 4.00
CA LEU A 232 4.27 -15.52 4.42
C LEU A 232 3.56 -16.33 5.50
N LEU A 233 3.40 -17.64 5.31
CA LEU A 233 2.73 -18.53 6.28
C LEU A 233 3.48 -18.63 7.61
N ILE A 234 4.81 -18.75 7.58
CA ILE A 234 5.65 -18.80 8.78
C ILE A 234 5.59 -17.49 9.57
N SER A 235 5.35 -16.35 8.90
CA SER A 235 5.24 -15.07 9.58
C SER A 235 3.94 -14.90 10.36
N VAL A 236 2.86 -15.62 9.99
CA VAL A 236 1.51 -15.42 10.55
C VAL A 236 1.47 -15.54 12.08
N PRO A 237 2.04 -16.57 12.72
CA PRO A 237 2.03 -16.69 14.18
C PRO A 237 2.69 -15.52 14.91
N PHE A 238 3.69 -14.89 14.29
CA PHE A 238 4.49 -13.84 14.90
C PHE A 238 4.00 -12.43 14.55
N ALA A 239 3.24 -12.29 13.47
CA ALA A 239 2.79 -11.00 12.94
C ALA A 239 1.30 -10.73 13.12
N TRP A 240 0.47 -11.77 13.20
CA TRP A 240 -0.96 -11.59 13.39
C TRP A 240 -1.29 -11.30 14.85
N PHE A 241 -1.82 -10.11 15.12
CA PHE A 241 -2.11 -9.63 16.46
C PHE A 241 -2.96 -10.59 17.29
N ARG A 242 -3.93 -11.26 16.66
CA ARG A 242 -4.79 -12.24 17.35
C ARG A 242 -3.99 -13.41 17.92
N ILE A 243 -2.94 -13.86 17.23
CA ILE A 243 -2.08 -14.93 17.73
C ILE A 243 -1.12 -14.39 18.77
N HIS A 244 -0.32 -13.38 18.43
CA HIS A 244 0.75 -12.96 19.32
C HIS A 244 0.26 -12.24 20.59
N ASP A 245 -0.96 -11.69 20.61
CA ASP A 245 -1.58 -11.10 21.81
C ASP A 245 -2.37 -12.14 22.64
N GLY A 246 -2.26 -13.44 22.34
CA GLY A 246 -2.90 -14.50 23.11
C GLY A 246 -4.41 -14.63 22.91
N LEU A 247 -4.96 -13.99 21.87
CA LEU A 247 -6.38 -14.00 21.55
C LEU A 247 -6.79 -15.19 20.65
N TRP A 248 -5.89 -16.14 20.41
CA TRP A 248 -6.09 -17.26 19.50
C TRP A 248 -5.90 -18.62 20.18
N LEU A 249 -4.81 -18.79 20.93
CA LEU A 249 -4.49 -20.03 21.63
C LEU A 249 -5.09 -20.04 23.05
N PRO A 250 -5.30 -21.23 23.66
CA PRO A 250 -5.71 -21.32 25.06
C PRO A 250 -4.68 -20.67 26.00
N ASP A 251 -5.15 -20.12 27.12
CA ASP A 251 -4.25 -19.55 28.14
C ASP A 251 -3.35 -20.65 28.73
N GLY A 252 -2.09 -20.29 28.98
CA GLY A 252 -1.10 -21.21 29.56
C GLY A 252 -0.61 -22.31 28.60
N TRP A 253 -0.99 -22.26 27.32
CA TRP A 253 -0.46 -23.19 26.33
C TRP A 253 0.97 -22.80 25.93
N TRP A 254 1.92 -23.72 26.10
CA TRP A 254 3.37 -23.48 25.87
C TRP A 254 3.70 -22.85 24.51
N LEU A 255 2.87 -23.12 23.49
CA LEU A 255 3.05 -22.57 22.15
C LEU A 255 2.83 -21.06 22.11
N GLN A 256 1.90 -20.53 22.92
CA GLN A 256 1.68 -19.08 23.04
C GLN A 256 2.91 -18.41 23.63
N ASP A 257 3.47 -18.98 24.70
CA ASP A 257 4.69 -18.48 25.35
C ASP A 257 5.88 -18.54 24.39
N ALA A 258 6.02 -19.63 23.62
CA ALA A 258 7.06 -19.77 22.61
C ALA A 258 6.95 -18.72 21.49
N ILE A 259 5.73 -18.40 21.03
CA ILE A 259 5.48 -17.35 20.04
C ILE A 259 5.85 -15.99 20.61
N ALA A 260 5.41 -15.67 21.83
CA ALA A 260 5.71 -14.42 22.50
C ALA A 260 7.22 -14.22 22.70
N ALA A 261 7.91 -15.23 23.25
CA ALA A 261 9.35 -15.22 23.45
C ALA A 261 10.12 -15.10 22.12
N GLY A 262 9.70 -15.83 21.08
CA GLY A 262 10.31 -15.73 19.76
C GLY A 262 10.14 -14.34 19.14
N ARG A 263 8.99 -13.71 19.33
CA ARG A 263 8.71 -12.36 18.83
C ARG A 263 9.54 -11.31 19.57
N GLU A 264 9.67 -11.42 20.89
CA GLU A 264 10.53 -10.55 21.71
C GLU A 264 12.00 -10.69 21.30
N ALA A 265 12.52 -11.92 21.23
CA ALA A 265 13.90 -12.20 20.85
C ALA A 265 14.27 -11.70 19.44
N THR A 266 13.28 -11.60 18.54
CA THR A 266 13.48 -11.15 17.16
C THR A 266 13.01 -9.72 16.89
N GLN A 267 12.70 -8.94 17.95
CA GLN A 267 12.13 -7.60 17.82
C GLN A 267 12.86 -6.71 16.82
N VAL A 268 14.20 -6.66 16.91
CA VAL A 268 15.05 -5.88 16.01
C VAL A 268 14.84 -6.22 14.53
N LEU A 269 14.51 -7.48 14.22
CA LEU A 269 14.35 -7.95 12.85
C LEU A 269 12.99 -7.60 12.25
N TRP A 270 11.97 -7.25 13.05
CA TRP A 270 10.64 -6.90 12.52
C TRP A 270 10.16 -5.48 12.89
N ARG A 271 10.95 -4.70 13.65
CA ARG A 271 10.66 -3.30 13.96
C ARG A 271 10.32 -2.49 12.70
N LYS A 272 9.27 -1.66 12.81
CA LYS A 272 8.80 -0.80 11.72
C LYS A 272 9.67 0.43 11.53
N THR A 273 10.17 1.01 12.62
CA THR A 273 10.88 2.30 12.61
C THR A 273 12.10 2.27 11.69
N GLU A 274 12.99 1.32 11.92
CA GLU A 274 14.25 1.16 11.18
C GLU A 274 14.10 0.22 9.98
N LEU A 275 12.89 -0.26 9.68
CA LEU A 275 12.60 -1.29 8.68
C LEU A 275 13.46 -2.56 8.88
N GLY A 276 13.06 -3.38 9.85
CA GLY A 276 13.74 -4.63 10.17
C GLY A 276 13.77 -5.64 9.00
N LEU A 277 14.76 -6.53 9.04
CA LEU A 277 15.03 -7.51 7.99
C LEU A 277 13.82 -8.42 7.66
N PHE A 278 13.14 -8.98 8.67
CA PHE A 278 11.96 -9.84 8.47
C PHE A 278 10.82 -9.09 7.79
N ARG A 279 10.69 -7.79 8.08
CA ARG A 279 9.67 -6.94 7.46
C ARG A 279 9.96 -6.73 5.97
N TRP A 280 11.22 -6.47 5.61
CA TRP A 280 11.66 -6.40 4.21
C TRP A 280 11.52 -7.74 3.48
N LEU A 281 11.93 -8.85 4.08
CA LEU A 281 11.81 -10.20 3.48
C LEU A 281 10.35 -10.61 3.29
N HIS A 282 9.49 -10.35 4.28
CA HIS A 282 8.06 -10.56 4.19
C HIS A 282 7.46 -9.76 3.02
N PHE A 283 7.83 -8.47 2.91
CA PHE A 283 7.39 -7.65 1.78
C PHE A 283 7.88 -8.21 0.43
N LEU A 284 9.14 -8.64 0.31
CA LEU A 284 9.66 -9.22 -0.94
C LEU A 284 8.94 -10.52 -1.32
N ALA A 285 8.63 -11.37 -0.35
CA ALA A 285 7.84 -12.58 -0.57
C ALA A 285 6.42 -12.23 -1.08
N LEU A 286 5.76 -11.26 -0.44
CA LEU A 286 4.44 -10.77 -0.85
C LEU A 286 4.50 -10.19 -2.28
N ALA A 287 5.46 -9.31 -2.54
CA ALA A 287 5.67 -8.69 -3.84
C ALA A 287 5.93 -9.74 -4.92
N TYR A 288 6.76 -10.76 -4.64
CA TYR A 288 7.05 -11.84 -5.58
C TYR A 288 5.79 -12.67 -5.92
N VAL A 289 5.00 -13.05 -4.92
CA VAL A 289 3.74 -13.80 -5.12
C VAL A 289 2.80 -13.01 -6.02
N PHE A 290 2.49 -11.75 -5.68
CA PHE A 290 1.55 -10.93 -6.45
C PHE A 290 2.09 -10.53 -7.82
N TRP A 291 3.40 -10.26 -7.94
CA TRP A 291 4.06 -10.00 -9.21
C TRP A 291 4.00 -11.22 -10.14
N SER A 292 4.23 -12.43 -9.60
CA SER A 292 4.13 -13.70 -10.34
C SER A 292 2.70 -14.00 -10.78
N LEU A 293 1.72 -13.74 -9.90
CA LEU A 293 0.30 -13.93 -10.19
C LEU A 293 -0.22 -12.96 -11.25
N ALA A 294 0.27 -11.72 -11.29
CA ALA A 294 -0.10 -10.73 -12.31
C ALA A 294 0.36 -11.11 -13.74
N GLY A 295 1.33 -12.02 -13.88
CA GLY A 295 1.82 -12.55 -15.16
C GLY A 295 2.57 -11.53 -16.03
N PRO A 296 3.38 -11.95 -17.04
CA PRO A 296 4.23 -11.08 -17.88
C PRO A 296 3.58 -9.76 -18.31
N GLY A 297 4.24 -8.61 -18.09
CA GLY A 297 3.69 -7.26 -18.34
C GLY A 297 2.46 -6.84 -17.50
N GLY A 298 1.84 -7.76 -16.77
CA GLY A 298 0.54 -7.59 -16.11
C GLY A 298 -0.60 -8.23 -16.90
N ALA A 299 -0.31 -9.08 -17.89
CA ALA A 299 -1.29 -9.64 -18.83
C ALA A 299 -2.44 -10.39 -18.15
N ARG A 300 -2.23 -10.99 -16.96
CA ARG A 300 -3.32 -11.67 -16.23
C ARG A 300 -4.26 -10.69 -15.54
N LEU A 301 -3.86 -9.43 -15.35
CA LEU A 301 -4.77 -8.38 -14.86
C LEU A 301 -5.76 -7.93 -15.95
N THR A 302 -5.45 -8.17 -17.23
CA THR A 302 -6.36 -7.84 -18.35
C THR A 302 -7.18 -9.04 -18.83
N GLN A 303 -6.91 -10.23 -18.29
CA GLN A 303 -7.67 -11.44 -18.59
C GLN A 303 -8.75 -11.66 -17.53
N PRO A 304 -9.82 -12.40 -17.86
CA PRO A 304 -10.77 -12.84 -16.86
C PRO A 304 -10.09 -13.59 -15.71
N LEU A 305 -10.54 -13.33 -14.48
CA LEU A 305 -10.04 -14.03 -13.30
C LEU A 305 -10.37 -15.52 -13.39
N ARG A 306 -9.40 -16.35 -12.99
CA ARG A 306 -9.62 -17.77 -12.78
C ARG A 306 -10.12 -17.98 -11.36
N LEU A 307 -11.43 -17.90 -11.20
CA LEU A 307 -12.11 -18.08 -9.92
C LEU A 307 -12.56 -19.54 -9.73
N PRO A 308 -12.66 -20.03 -8.49
CA PRO A 308 -13.13 -21.40 -8.23
C PRO A 308 -14.57 -21.59 -8.72
N ALA A 309 -14.88 -22.81 -9.16
CA ALA A 309 -16.26 -23.19 -9.49
C ALA A 309 -17.13 -23.22 -8.22
N ALA A 310 -18.44 -23.34 -8.40
CA ALA A 310 -19.34 -23.61 -7.27
C ALA A 310 -18.97 -24.92 -6.59
N ALA A 311 -19.10 -24.98 -5.26
CA ALA A 311 -18.86 -26.20 -4.52
C ALA A 311 -19.95 -27.24 -4.84
N SER A 312 -19.61 -28.53 -4.70
CA SER A 312 -20.58 -29.61 -4.90
C SER A 312 -21.67 -29.58 -3.82
N GLY A 313 -22.84 -30.17 -4.10
CA GLY A 313 -23.94 -30.24 -3.13
C GLY A 313 -23.53 -30.85 -1.78
N ALA A 314 -22.70 -31.90 -1.81
CA ALA A 314 -22.15 -32.51 -0.60
C ALA A 314 -21.21 -31.56 0.17
N ALA A 315 -20.33 -30.85 -0.53
CA ALA A 315 -19.45 -29.86 0.10
C ALA A 315 -20.26 -28.70 0.72
N LEU A 316 -21.31 -28.24 0.04
CA LEU A 316 -22.21 -27.21 0.56
C LEU A 316 -22.98 -27.70 1.80
N ALA A 317 -23.44 -28.95 1.82
CA ALA A 317 -24.09 -29.51 2.99
C ALA A 317 -23.14 -29.57 4.21
N ILE A 318 -21.88 -29.98 4.00
CA ILE A 318 -20.84 -29.95 5.04
C ILE A 318 -20.61 -28.51 5.51
N CYS A 319 -20.40 -27.57 4.59
CA CYS A 319 -20.21 -26.16 4.92
C CYS A 319 -21.42 -25.58 5.67
N ALA A 320 -22.65 -25.91 5.27
CA ALA A 320 -23.86 -25.46 5.96
C ALA A 320 -23.95 -26.01 7.38
N GLY A 321 -23.65 -27.30 7.57
CA GLY A 321 -23.59 -27.92 8.89
C GLY A 321 -22.53 -27.26 9.77
N VAL A 322 -21.32 -27.05 9.24
CA VAL A 322 -20.24 -26.35 9.96
C VAL A 322 -20.64 -24.92 10.31
N ALA A 323 -21.17 -24.15 9.36
CA ALA A 323 -21.61 -22.78 9.60
C ALA A 323 -22.69 -22.72 10.69
N LEU A 324 -23.67 -23.63 10.66
CA LEU A 324 -24.73 -23.70 11.67
C LEU A 324 -24.18 -24.05 13.05
N ILE A 325 -23.32 -25.08 13.13
CA ILE A 325 -22.70 -25.50 14.39
C ILE A 325 -21.86 -24.37 14.98
N THR A 326 -21.12 -23.64 14.16
CA THR A 326 -20.18 -22.60 14.63
C THR A 326 -20.84 -21.22 14.85
N ALA A 327 -22.09 -21.03 14.41
CA ALA A 327 -22.81 -19.76 14.51
C ALA A 327 -22.92 -19.17 15.94
N PRO A 328 -23.17 -19.96 17.00
CA PRO A 328 -23.25 -19.46 18.38
C PRO A 328 -22.01 -18.70 18.84
N TRP A 329 -20.83 -19.05 18.33
CA TRP A 329 -19.57 -18.39 18.65
C TRP A 329 -19.22 -17.25 17.68
N ALA A 330 -19.78 -17.29 16.47
CA ALA A 330 -19.48 -16.31 15.43
C ALA A 330 -20.34 -15.04 15.52
N TRP A 331 -21.54 -15.14 16.09
CA TRP A 331 -22.56 -14.08 16.11
C TRP A 331 -23.08 -13.79 17.53
N VAL A 332 -22.20 -13.83 18.53
CA VAL A 332 -22.57 -13.74 19.95
C VAL A 332 -23.37 -12.46 20.24
N ASP A 333 -22.88 -11.30 19.79
CA ASP A 333 -23.51 -10.02 20.06
C ASP A 333 -24.85 -9.88 19.32
N GLU A 334 -24.91 -10.33 18.07
CA GLU A 334 -26.14 -10.34 17.29
C GLU A 334 -27.18 -11.29 17.87
N ILE A 335 -26.78 -12.48 18.32
CA ILE A 335 -27.68 -13.45 18.97
C ILE A 335 -28.18 -12.88 20.31
N ARG A 336 -27.30 -12.29 21.12
CA ARG A 336 -27.68 -11.63 22.38
C ARG A 336 -28.67 -10.50 22.15
N ALA A 337 -28.45 -9.68 21.12
CA ALA A 337 -29.32 -8.55 20.80
C ALA A 337 -30.67 -8.98 20.20
N LEU A 338 -30.68 -9.96 19.30
CA LEU A 338 -31.87 -10.36 18.52
C LEU A 338 -32.67 -11.48 19.18
N ALA A 339 -32.03 -12.32 20.00
CA ALA A 339 -32.63 -13.49 20.63
C ALA A 339 -32.05 -13.74 22.05
N PRO A 340 -32.35 -12.90 23.06
CA PRO A 340 -31.79 -13.02 24.41
C PRO A 340 -32.06 -14.37 25.08
N ALA A 341 -33.21 -14.99 24.80
CA ALA A 341 -33.54 -16.32 25.31
C ALA A 341 -32.66 -17.42 24.71
N LEU A 342 -32.28 -17.28 23.44
CA LEU A 342 -31.35 -18.20 22.78
C LEU A 342 -29.93 -18.01 23.33
N ASP A 343 -29.49 -16.76 23.55
CA ASP A 343 -28.21 -16.46 24.19
C ASP A 343 -28.13 -17.10 25.58
N ALA A 344 -29.14 -16.89 26.44
CA ALA A 344 -29.19 -17.48 27.77
C ALA A 344 -29.17 -19.02 27.74
N TRP A 345 -29.87 -19.65 26.80
CA TRP A 345 -29.82 -21.11 26.64
C TRP A 345 -28.45 -21.58 26.17
N LEU A 346 -27.84 -20.90 25.20
CA LEU A 346 -26.49 -21.21 24.70
C LEU A 346 -25.45 -21.07 25.81
N THR A 347 -25.48 -20.00 26.60
CA THR A 347 -24.59 -19.82 27.76
C THR A 347 -24.84 -20.89 28.83
N GLY A 348 -26.11 -21.26 29.08
CA GLY A 348 -26.46 -22.31 30.02
C GLY A 348 -25.95 -23.70 29.59
N VAL A 349 -25.99 -24.02 28.30
CA VAL A 349 -25.56 -25.33 27.78
C VAL A 349 -24.07 -25.40 27.48
N LEU A 350 -23.55 -24.45 26.70
CA LEU A 350 -22.16 -24.43 26.23
C LEU A 350 -21.20 -23.79 27.25
N GLY A 351 -21.72 -22.96 28.14
CA GLY A 351 -20.97 -22.32 29.22
C GLY A 351 -21.05 -23.12 30.52
N GLU A 352 -21.93 -22.67 31.42
CA GLU A 352 -22.05 -23.23 32.78
C GLU A 352 -22.35 -24.74 32.77
N GLY A 353 -23.23 -25.20 31.88
CA GLY A 353 -23.58 -26.60 31.72
C GLY A 353 -22.39 -27.45 31.30
N ALA A 354 -21.69 -27.07 30.22
CA ALA A 354 -20.49 -27.77 29.79
C ALA A 354 -19.40 -27.76 30.88
N ARG A 355 -19.21 -26.63 31.57
CA ARG A 355 -18.27 -26.51 32.68
C ARG A 355 -18.61 -27.44 33.85
N SER A 356 -19.89 -27.60 34.17
CA SER A 356 -20.35 -28.48 35.25
C SER A 356 -20.12 -29.97 34.96
N VAL A 357 -20.15 -30.37 33.68
CA VAL A 357 -20.02 -31.77 33.26
C VAL A 357 -18.58 -32.13 32.88
N LEU A 358 -17.91 -31.24 32.14
CA LEU A 358 -16.61 -31.49 31.51
C LEU A 358 -15.45 -30.78 32.21
N GLY A 359 -15.73 -29.89 33.18
CA GLY A 359 -14.73 -29.07 33.85
C GLY A 359 -14.14 -27.94 32.98
N VAL A 360 -14.63 -27.77 31.75
CA VAL A 360 -14.17 -26.76 30.79
C VAL A 360 -15.35 -26.00 30.20
N ASP A 361 -15.15 -24.70 29.97
CA ASP A 361 -16.10 -23.87 29.24
C ASP A 361 -15.94 -24.11 27.73
N LEU A 362 -17.02 -24.49 27.05
CA LEU A 362 -17.02 -24.63 25.58
C LEU A 362 -17.46 -23.34 24.89
N PHE A 363 -18.01 -22.37 25.64
CA PHE A 363 -18.32 -21.04 25.18
C PHE A 363 -17.02 -20.24 25.01
N VAL A 364 -16.75 -19.77 23.80
CA VAL A 364 -15.54 -19.00 23.50
C VAL A 364 -15.91 -17.52 23.40
N PRO A 365 -15.32 -16.63 24.22
CA PRO A 365 -15.57 -15.20 24.14
C PRO A 365 -15.27 -14.63 22.75
N TRP A 366 -16.07 -13.68 22.28
CA TRP A 366 -15.93 -13.05 20.95
C TRP A 366 -14.55 -12.37 20.73
N GLU A 367 -13.92 -11.93 21.83
CA GLU A 367 -12.61 -11.29 21.87
C GLU A 367 -11.51 -12.24 21.39
N ARG A 368 -11.66 -13.54 21.70
CA ARG A 368 -10.82 -14.59 21.14
C ARG A 368 -11.32 -14.95 19.75
N GLN A 369 -10.52 -14.69 18.73
CA GLN A 369 -10.78 -15.34 17.45
C GLN A 369 -10.42 -16.81 17.63
N SER A 370 -11.44 -17.59 17.89
CA SER A 370 -11.29 -19.04 17.99
C SER A 370 -11.10 -19.63 16.59
N LEU A 371 -10.46 -20.80 16.54
CA LEU A 371 -10.47 -21.66 15.35
C LEU A 371 -11.90 -21.86 14.81
N VAL A 372 -12.90 -21.80 15.69
CA VAL A 372 -14.34 -21.87 15.38
C VAL A 372 -14.78 -20.71 14.48
N MET A 373 -14.36 -19.47 14.75
CA MET A 373 -14.68 -18.32 13.90
C MET A 373 -14.06 -18.44 12.50
N VAL A 374 -12.77 -18.83 12.41
CA VAL A 374 -12.15 -19.02 11.10
C VAL A 374 -12.78 -20.19 10.36
N LEU A 375 -13.11 -21.27 11.04
CA LEU A 375 -13.85 -22.39 10.47
C LEU A 375 -15.24 -21.94 9.98
N HIS A 376 -15.96 -21.10 10.74
CA HIS A 376 -17.23 -20.51 10.34
C HIS A 376 -17.09 -19.70 9.05
N LEU A 377 -16.11 -18.80 8.98
CA LEU A 377 -15.85 -17.99 7.79
C LEU A 377 -15.43 -18.84 6.59
N CYS A 378 -14.58 -19.85 6.80
CA CYS A 378 -14.20 -20.82 5.77
C CYS A 378 -15.39 -21.63 5.26
N ALA A 379 -16.38 -21.92 6.11
CA ALA A 379 -17.61 -22.60 5.72
C ALA A 379 -18.61 -21.66 5.03
N LEU A 380 -18.71 -20.41 5.46
CA LEU A 380 -19.54 -19.39 4.82
C LEU A 380 -19.05 -19.05 3.41
N ALA A 381 -17.73 -19.02 3.17
CA ALA A 381 -17.19 -18.60 1.88
C ALA A 381 -17.71 -19.42 0.69
N PRO A 382 -17.68 -20.77 0.68
CA PRO A 382 -18.29 -21.59 -0.39
C PRO A 382 -19.81 -21.43 -0.51
N LEU A 383 -20.51 -21.25 0.62
CA LEU A 383 -21.97 -21.06 0.64
C LEU A 383 -22.34 -19.75 -0.04
N VAL A 384 -21.74 -18.63 0.37
CA VAL A 384 -21.94 -17.31 -0.21
C VAL A 384 -21.50 -17.31 -1.68
N TRP A 385 -20.33 -17.87 -1.98
CA TRP A 385 -19.82 -17.97 -3.35
C TRP A 385 -20.78 -18.73 -4.26
N THR A 386 -21.44 -19.77 -3.75
CA THR A 386 -22.45 -20.51 -4.51
C THR A 386 -23.76 -19.75 -4.62
N ALA A 387 -24.20 -19.10 -3.54
CA ALA A 387 -25.47 -18.37 -3.43
C ALA A 387 -25.57 -17.16 -4.37
N ILE A 388 -24.46 -16.47 -4.66
CA ILE A 388 -24.47 -15.33 -5.62
C ILE A 388 -24.81 -15.76 -7.07
N GLY A 389 -24.83 -17.06 -7.36
CA GLY A 389 -25.25 -17.60 -8.65
C GLY A 389 -24.18 -17.54 -9.75
N ALA A 390 -24.36 -18.34 -10.79
CA ALA A 390 -23.38 -18.48 -11.87
C ALA A 390 -23.20 -17.18 -12.67
N GLY A 391 -24.29 -16.43 -12.89
CA GLY A 391 -24.26 -15.15 -13.59
C GLY A 391 -23.39 -14.11 -12.87
N ALA A 392 -23.56 -13.94 -11.55
CA ALA A 392 -22.73 -13.00 -10.78
C ALA A 392 -21.27 -13.44 -10.74
N ARG A 393 -20.99 -14.74 -10.55
CA ARG A 393 -19.62 -15.28 -10.61
C ARG A 393 -18.95 -15.00 -11.95
N ALA A 394 -19.66 -15.22 -13.06
CA ALA A 394 -19.16 -14.94 -14.40
C ALA A 394 -18.95 -13.43 -14.62
N TRP A 395 -19.84 -12.59 -14.11
CA TRP A 395 -19.69 -11.13 -14.15
C TRP A 395 -18.44 -10.67 -13.37
N ILE A 396 -18.25 -11.14 -12.13
CA ILE A 396 -17.07 -10.83 -11.30
C ILE A 396 -15.79 -11.25 -12.03
N ALA A 397 -15.77 -12.45 -12.59
CA ALA A 397 -14.58 -13.00 -13.26
C ALA A 397 -14.22 -12.24 -14.54
N GLY A 398 -15.21 -11.81 -15.34
CA GLY A 398 -15.00 -11.15 -16.62
C GLY A 398 -15.26 -9.64 -16.57
N PRO A 399 -16.48 -9.17 -16.90
CA PRO A 399 -16.81 -7.75 -17.01
C PRO A 399 -16.47 -6.90 -15.77
N GLY A 400 -16.79 -7.38 -14.57
CA GLY A 400 -16.53 -6.67 -13.31
C GLY A 400 -15.04 -6.46 -13.08
N TRP A 401 -14.23 -7.50 -13.27
CA TRP A 401 -12.78 -7.41 -13.20
C TRP A 401 -12.19 -6.47 -14.28
N ALA A 402 -12.69 -6.59 -15.51
CA ALA A 402 -12.26 -5.76 -16.64
C ALA A 402 -12.56 -4.27 -16.43
N GLY A 403 -13.64 -3.93 -15.72
CA GLY A 403 -13.95 -2.55 -15.30
C GLY A 403 -13.16 -2.09 -14.07
N PHE A 404 -12.91 -2.98 -13.12
CA PHE A 404 -12.19 -2.68 -11.87
C PHE A 404 -10.72 -2.31 -12.10
N VAL A 405 -10.00 -3.10 -12.90
CA VAL A 405 -8.54 -2.93 -13.08
C VAL A 405 -8.15 -1.55 -13.63
N PRO A 406 -8.81 -0.99 -14.67
CA PRO A 406 -8.53 0.37 -15.14
C PRO A 406 -8.76 1.45 -14.07
N VAL A 407 -9.79 1.31 -13.24
CA VAL A 407 -10.09 2.27 -12.16
C VAL A 407 -8.98 2.27 -11.12
N VAL A 408 -8.60 1.09 -10.61
CA VAL A 408 -7.49 0.97 -9.64
C VAL A 408 -6.19 1.51 -10.23
N ARG A 409 -5.91 1.20 -11.50
CA ARG A 409 -4.73 1.76 -12.19
C ARG A 409 -4.79 3.27 -12.28
N LYS A 410 -5.95 3.85 -12.59
CA LYS A 410 -6.13 5.31 -12.66
C LYS A 410 -5.80 5.97 -11.32
N VAL A 411 -6.32 5.41 -10.23
CA VAL A 411 -5.98 5.81 -8.85
C VAL A 411 -4.47 5.75 -8.63
N GLY A 412 -3.85 4.65 -9.01
CA GLY A 412 -2.39 4.50 -8.97
C GLY A 412 -1.66 5.60 -9.71
N THR A 413 -2.04 5.94 -10.95
CA THR A 413 -1.35 6.98 -11.74
C THR A 413 -1.29 8.35 -11.06
N GLN A 414 -2.25 8.65 -10.18
CA GLN A 414 -2.35 9.92 -9.45
C GLN A 414 -1.96 9.79 -7.97
N SER A 415 -1.05 8.88 -7.64
CA SER A 415 -0.76 8.47 -6.26
C SER A 415 -0.51 9.60 -5.26
N LEU A 416 0.24 10.65 -5.62
CA LEU A 416 0.49 11.75 -4.67
C LEU A 416 -0.81 12.45 -4.27
N ALA A 417 -1.63 12.88 -5.25
CA ALA A 417 -2.87 13.58 -4.95
C ALA A 417 -3.86 12.70 -4.18
N VAL A 418 -4.03 11.45 -4.62
CA VAL A 418 -4.89 10.48 -3.95
C VAL A 418 -4.41 10.22 -2.52
N PHE A 419 -3.10 10.09 -2.30
CA PHE A 419 -2.54 9.91 -0.96
C PHE A 419 -2.89 11.09 -0.04
N LEU A 420 -2.62 12.33 -0.48
CA LEU A 420 -2.95 13.53 0.32
C LEU A 420 -4.45 13.60 0.63
N SER A 421 -5.29 13.36 -0.38
CA SER A 421 -6.75 13.33 -0.19
C SER A 421 -7.19 12.23 0.76
N SER A 422 -6.56 11.05 0.73
CA SER A 422 -6.90 9.94 1.63
C SER A 422 -6.63 10.25 3.09
N MET A 423 -5.53 10.96 3.41
CA MET A 423 -5.20 11.36 4.77
C MET A 423 -6.22 12.36 5.34
N PHE A 424 -6.64 13.33 4.51
CA PHE A 424 -7.69 14.26 4.88
C PHE A 424 -9.05 13.56 5.03
N LEU A 425 -9.41 12.74 4.05
CA LEU A 425 -10.69 12.03 4.01
C LEU A 425 -10.82 11.01 5.15
N ALA A 426 -9.73 10.39 5.58
CA ALA A 426 -9.72 9.50 6.73
C ALA A 426 -10.22 10.19 8.01
N GLN A 427 -9.85 11.46 8.21
CA GLN A 427 -10.33 12.26 9.34
C GLN A 427 -11.81 12.63 9.20
N VAL A 428 -12.25 12.98 7.99
CA VAL A 428 -13.68 13.26 7.69
C VAL A 428 -14.54 12.02 7.93
N ILE A 429 -14.10 10.84 7.46
CA ILE A 429 -14.80 9.58 7.69
C ILE A 429 -14.83 9.25 9.18
N GLY A 430 -13.69 9.39 9.88
CA GLY A 430 -13.61 9.18 11.32
C GLY A 430 -14.61 10.05 12.10
N TRP A 431 -14.72 11.33 11.73
CA TRP A 431 -15.72 12.25 12.26
C TRP A 431 -17.15 11.81 11.96
N GLY A 432 -17.47 11.47 10.71
CA GLY A 432 -18.80 11.00 10.34
C GLY A 432 -19.22 9.73 11.09
N LEU A 433 -18.30 8.79 11.30
CA LEU A 433 -18.54 7.57 12.07
C LEU A 433 -18.75 7.84 13.57
N ASP A 434 -18.15 8.88 14.12
CA ASP A 434 -18.39 9.26 15.51
C ASP A 434 -19.78 9.87 15.73
N LEU A 435 -20.34 10.53 14.72
CA LEU A 435 -21.70 11.10 14.77
C LEU A 435 -22.79 10.07 14.48
N THR A 436 -22.52 9.11 13.59
CA THR A 436 -23.52 8.16 13.09
C THR A 436 -23.45 6.78 13.75
N GLY A 437 -22.39 6.53 14.52
CA GLY A 437 -22.10 5.22 15.10
C GLY A 437 -21.26 4.35 14.16
N ARG A 438 -20.62 3.34 14.76
CA ARG A 438 -19.61 2.48 14.11
C ARG A 438 -20.13 1.08 13.77
N GLY A 439 -21.44 0.96 13.53
CA GLY A 439 -22.07 -0.29 13.12
C GLY A 439 -21.67 -0.71 11.70
N LEU A 440 -21.87 -1.98 11.37
CA LEU A 440 -21.49 -2.59 10.08
C LEU A 440 -21.90 -1.75 8.87
N TRP A 441 -23.16 -1.29 8.84
CA TRP A 441 -23.71 -0.52 7.72
C TRP A 441 -23.12 0.89 7.62
N ALA A 442 -22.95 1.59 8.75
CA ALA A 442 -22.36 2.92 8.78
C ALA A 442 -20.90 2.87 8.30
N THR A 443 -20.10 1.96 8.88
CA THR A 443 -18.71 1.75 8.46
C THR A 443 -18.60 1.39 6.99
N GLY A 444 -19.45 0.47 6.51
CA GLY A 444 -19.47 0.11 5.10
C GLY A 444 -19.80 1.28 4.18
N LEU A 445 -20.83 2.07 4.51
CA LEU A 445 -21.22 3.24 3.74
C LEU A 445 -20.10 4.27 3.66
N PHE A 446 -19.51 4.66 4.79
CA PHE A 446 -18.46 5.67 4.83
C PHE A 446 -17.18 5.21 4.11
N ASN A 447 -16.80 3.94 4.24
CA ASN A 447 -15.62 3.42 3.55
C ASN A 447 -15.83 3.33 2.03
N LEU A 448 -17.01 2.91 1.58
CA LEU A 448 -17.36 2.89 0.16
C LEU A 448 -17.45 4.31 -0.43
N ALA A 449 -18.03 5.26 0.31
CA ALA A 449 -18.01 6.67 -0.06
C ALA A 449 -16.57 7.21 -0.13
N GLY A 450 -15.73 6.78 0.81
CA GLY A 450 -14.30 7.06 0.83
C GLY A 450 -13.59 6.61 -0.45
N PHE A 451 -13.82 5.36 -0.86
CA PHE A 451 -13.29 4.81 -2.11
C PHE A 451 -13.79 5.56 -3.34
N ALA A 452 -15.08 5.88 -3.40
CA ALA A 452 -15.66 6.66 -4.48
C ALA A 452 -15.02 8.05 -4.59
N ALA A 453 -14.78 8.72 -3.47
CA ALA A 453 -14.10 10.01 -3.44
C ALA A 453 -12.64 9.92 -3.90
N LEU A 454 -11.88 8.88 -3.50
CA LEU A 454 -10.52 8.67 -4.02
C LEU A 454 -10.48 8.45 -5.53
N ILE A 455 -11.46 7.69 -6.06
CA ILE A 455 -11.61 7.51 -7.50
C ILE A 455 -11.91 8.85 -8.17
N ALA A 456 -12.87 9.62 -7.65
CA ALA A 456 -13.23 10.94 -8.16
C ALA A 456 -12.01 11.87 -8.20
N VAL A 457 -11.22 11.94 -7.12
CA VAL A 457 -9.97 12.71 -7.07
C VAL A 457 -8.99 12.27 -8.17
N ALA A 458 -8.79 10.95 -8.35
CA ALA A 458 -7.89 10.45 -9.37
C ALA A 458 -8.30 10.84 -10.80
N TYR A 459 -9.60 10.81 -11.10
CA TYR A 459 -10.12 11.26 -12.39
C TYR A 459 -10.06 12.77 -12.54
N ALA A 460 -10.41 13.54 -11.51
CA ALA A 460 -10.36 15.01 -11.52
C ALA A 460 -8.94 15.53 -11.73
N VAL A 461 -7.95 15.00 -11.00
CA VAL A 461 -6.55 15.37 -11.19
C VAL A 461 -6.05 14.94 -12.57
N GLY A 462 -6.48 13.78 -13.05
CA GLY A 462 -6.19 13.33 -14.41
C GLY A 462 -6.72 14.30 -15.47
N TRP A 463 -7.95 14.75 -15.32
CA TRP A 463 -8.60 15.74 -16.19
C TRP A 463 -7.88 17.09 -16.14
N PHE A 464 -7.55 17.59 -14.95
CA PHE A 464 -6.81 18.84 -14.79
C PHE A 464 -5.44 18.78 -15.48
N LYS A 465 -4.72 17.66 -15.34
CA LYS A 465 -3.42 17.44 -15.98
C LYS A 465 -3.49 17.34 -17.50
N SER A 466 -4.62 16.88 -18.07
CA SER A 466 -4.81 16.86 -19.53
C SER A 466 -5.05 18.24 -20.13
N GLN A 467 -5.23 19.28 -19.31
CA GLN A 467 -5.45 20.66 -19.76
C GLN A 467 -6.54 20.77 -20.86
N PRO A 468 -7.75 20.21 -20.65
CA PRO A 468 -8.79 20.09 -21.68
C PRO A 468 -9.28 21.44 -22.21
N TRP A 469 -9.03 22.52 -21.47
CA TRP A 469 -9.32 23.90 -21.88
C TRP A 469 -8.27 24.50 -22.83
N ARG A 470 -7.12 23.85 -23.08
CA ARG A 470 -6.16 24.30 -24.09
C ARG A 470 -6.61 23.82 -25.46
N ARG A 471 -6.78 24.76 -26.41
CA ARG A 471 -7.10 24.44 -27.80
C ARG A 471 -5.99 23.56 -28.41
N PRO A 472 -6.33 22.57 -29.25
CA PRO A 472 -5.34 21.84 -30.03
C PRO A 472 -4.48 22.81 -30.82
N ALA A 473 -3.17 22.57 -30.88
CA ALA A 473 -2.31 23.33 -31.78
C ALA A 473 -2.84 23.19 -33.23
N PRO A 474 -2.83 24.26 -34.03
CA PRO A 474 -3.17 24.16 -35.46
C PRO A 474 -2.33 23.06 -36.09
N ALA A 475 -2.95 22.21 -36.91
CA ALA A 475 -2.21 21.19 -37.65
C ALA A 475 -1.07 21.86 -38.43
N PRO A 476 0.16 21.30 -38.40
CA PRO A 476 1.25 21.84 -39.19
C PRO A 476 0.82 21.91 -40.66
N ALA A 477 1.08 23.05 -41.30
CA ALA A 477 0.79 23.24 -42.71
C ALA A 477 1.41 22.09 -43.52
N PRO A 478 0.69 21.52 -44.51
CA PRO A 478 1.23 20.46 -45.34
C PRO A 478 2.55 20.92 -45.94
N THR A 479 3.60 20.13 -45.73
CA THR A 479 4.92 20.39 -46.29
C THR A 479 4.77 20.52 -47.81
N PRO A 480 5.24 21.61 -48.43
CA PRO A 480 5.19 21.74 -49.88
C PRO A 480 5.84 20.51 -50.51
N ALA A 481 5.16 19.91 -51.49
CA ALA A 481 5.71 18.77 -52.22
C ALA A 481 7.10 19.15 -52.76
N PRO A 482 8.11 18.26 -52.64
CA PRO A 482 9.41 18.52 -53.21
C PRO A 482 9.26 18.84 -54.70
N ALA A 483 9.83 19.97 -55.13
CA ALA A 483 9.81 20.37 -56.52
C ALA A 483 10.36 19.22 -57.39
N PRO A 484 9.72 18.91 -58.53
CA PRO A 484 10.22 17.85 -59.41
C PRO A 484 11.66 18.17 -59.79
N ALA A 485 12.55 17.20 -59.56
CA ALA A 485 13.97 17.32 -59.85
C ALA A 485 14.16 17.72 -61.32
N GLU A 486 14.75 18.89 -61.53
CA GLU A 486 15.13 19.39 -62.84
C GLU A 486 16.06 18.35 -63.48
N ALA A 487 15.66 17.82 -64.64
CA ALA A 487 16.37 16.74 -65.30
C ALA A 487 17.80 17.19 -65.64
N ALA A 488 18.78 16.51 -65.05
CA ALA A 488 20.19 16.72 -65.36
C ALA A 488 20.44 16.60 -66.88
N PRO A 489 21.26 17.48 -67.48
CA PRO A 489 21.54 17.43 -68.91
C PRO A 489 22.24 16.11 -69.26
N ARG A 490 21.70 15.41 -70.26
CA ARG A 490 22.27 14.17 -70.80
C ARG A 490 23.73 14.40 -71.20
N ARG A 491 24.68 13.82 -70.47
CA ARG A 491 26.09 13.75 -70.88
C ARG A 491 26.18 13.04 -72.23
N GLY A 492 26.89 13.67 -73.15
CA GLY A 492 27.03 13.28 -74.54
C GLY A 492 27.55 11.86 -74.75
N ALA A 493 27.11 11.28 -75.86
CA ALA A 493 27.61 10.03 -76.39
C ALA A 493 29.09 10.17 -76.78
N ALA A 494 29.98 9.58 -75.99
CA ALA A 494 31.34 9.29 -76.44
C ALA A 494 31.29 8.03 -77.33
N ARG A 495 31.25 8.22 -78.65
CA ARG A 495 31.39 7.15 -79.64
C ARG A 495 32.84 7.10 -80.13
N ARG A 496 33.52 6.08 -79.63
CA ARG A 496 34.65 5.28 -80.18
C ARG A 496 35.51 5.88 -81.30
N SER A 497 36.80 5.89 -80.99
CA SER A 497 38.00 6.02 -81.80
C SER A 497 37.96 5.29 -83.15
N ALA A 498 38.44 5.98 -84.19
CA ALA A 498 38.95 5.42 -85.43
C ALA A 498 40.49 5.33 -85.37
N PRO A 499 41.13 4.38 -86.09
CA PRO A 499 42.58 4.18 -86.04
C PRO A 499 43.31 5.09 -87.04
N GLN A 500 44.48 5.60 -86.64
CA GLN A 500 45.40 6.33 -87.51
C GLN A 500 46.53 5.38 -87.97
N PRO A 501 46.93 5.40 -89.26
CA PRO A 501 48.04 4.59 -89.77
C PRO A 501 49.40 5.28 -89.56
N ALA A 502 50.45 4.48 -89.73
CA ALA A 502 51.85 4.78 -89.52
C ALA A 502 52.37 6.02 -90.28
N GLU A 503 53.24 6.79 -89.60
CA GLU A 503 54.61 7.15 -90.00
C GLU A 503 55.40 7.66 -88.79
#